data_AF-A0A7K2ZMF6-F1
#
_entry.id   AF-A0A7K2ZMF6-F1
#
_cell.length_a   1.000
_cell.length_b   1.000
_cell.length_c   1.000
_cell.angle_alpha   90.00
_cell.angle_beta   90.00
_cell.angle_gamma   90.00
#
_symmetry.space_group_name_H-M   'P 1'
#
loop_
_entity.id
_entity.type
_entity.pdbx_description
1 polymer ?
#
loop_
_entity_poly.entity_id
_entity_poly.type
_entity_poly.pdbx_seq_one_letter_code
_entity_poly.pdbx_strand_id
1 'polypeptide(L)' 'MDLAQTARTEALRAEARDWLRAHVPARPLPSLETAEGFAAHREWEAELYAGGWSALSWPEEYGGRGADLSGWLAFEE' A
#
# COMPACT_ATOMS: atom_id res chain seq x y z
N MET A 1 -23.79 -8.67 -9.49
CA MET A 1 -22.40 -8.15 -9.49
C MET A 1 -22.48 -6.67 -9.81
N ASP A 2 -21.93 -5.81 -8.96
CA ASP A 2 -21.90 -4.37 -9.18
C ASP A 2 -20.69 -4.03 -10.07
N LEU A 3 -20.97 -3.61 -11.30
CA LEU A 3 -19.94 -3.29 -12.30
C LEU A 3 -19.11 -2.06 -11.92
N ALA A 4 -19.70 -1.09 -11.21
CA ALA A 4 -18.98 0.10 -10.76
C ALA A 4 -17.98 -0.27 -9.65
N GLN A 5 -18.38 -1.15 -8.74
CA GLN A 5 -17.51 -1.68 -7.70
C GLN A 5 -16.34 -2.47 -8.29
N THR A 6 -16.60 -3.34 -9.27
CA THR A 6 -15.55 -4.06 -10.00
C THR A 6 -14.58 -3.09 -10.67
N ALA A 7 -15.07 -2.09 -11.40
CA ALA A 7 -14.21 -1.11 -12.07
C ALA A 7 -13.31 -0.32 -11.09
N ARG A 8 -13.85 0.09 -9.93
CA ARG A 8 -13.06 0.75 -8.87
C ARG A 8 -11.96 -0.17 -8.33
N THR A 9 -12.29 -1.44 -8.11
CA THR A 9 -11.35 -2.43 -7.57
C THR A 9 -10.21 -2.70 -8.56
N GLU A 10 -10.52 -2.85 -9.85
CA GLU A 10 -9.51 -3.01 -10.91
C GLU A 10 -8.61 -1.78 -11.07
N ALA A 11 -9.17 -0.58 -10.97
CA ALA A 11 -8.39 0.66 -11.02
C ALA A 11 -7.40 0.74 -9.85
N LEU A 12 -7.86 0.46 -8.63
CA LEU A 12 -7.01 0.45 -7.43
C LEU A 12 -5.88 -0.59 -7.57
N ARG A 13 -6.18 -1.79 -8.08
CA ARG A 13 -5.19 -2.83 -8.35
C ARG A 13 -4.11 -2.35 -9.33
N ALA A 14 -4.51 -1.70 -10.42
CA ALA A 14 -3.57 -1.17 -11.41
C ALA A 14 -2.67 -0.09 -10.80
N GLU A 15 -3.25 0.86 -10.08
CA GLU A 15 -2.53 1.93 -9.37
C GLU A 15 -1.53 1.36 -8.36
N ALA A 16 -1.95 0.38 -7.54
CA ALA A 16 -1.10 -0.27 -6.55
C ALA A 16 0.12 -0.91 -7.21
N ARG A 17 -0.10 -1.67 -8.29
CA ARG A 17 0.99 -2.35 -9.00
C ARG A 17 1.96 -1.37 -9.64
N ASP A 18 1.45 -0.30 -10.25
CA ASP A 18 2.30 0.73 -10.84
C ASP A 18 3.14 1.45 -9.78
N TRP A 19 2.53 1.80 -8.65
CA TRP A 19 3.22 2.44 -7.53
C TRP A 19 4.27 1.50 -6.92
N LEU A 20 3.90 0.26 -6.57
CA LEU A 20 4.81 -0.72 -5.97
C LEU A 20 5.99 -1.04 -6.90
N ARG A 21 5.76 -1.16 -8.22
CA ARG A 21 6.84 -1.37 -9.19
C ARG A 21 7.86 -0.23 -9.22
N ALA A 22 7.44 1.00 -8.92
CA ALA A 22 8.32 2.16 -8.91
C ALA A 22 9.05 2.37 -7.57
N HIS A 23 8.47 1.93 -6.44
CA HIS A 23 8.94 2.30 -5.11
C HIS A 23 9.49 1.13 -4.27
N VAL A 24 9.06 -0.12 -4.51
CA VAL A 24 9.53 -1.27 -3.74
C VAL A 24 11.06 -1.40 -3.87
N PRO A 25 11.79 -1.50 -2.75
CA PRO A 25 13.23 -1.70 -2.79
C PRO A 25 13.62 -2.93 -3.59
N ALA A 26 14.57 -2.77 -4.51
CA ALA A 26 15.05 -3.87 -5.36
C ALA A 26 15.73 -5.02 -4.57
N ARG A 27 16.15 -4.74 -3.33
CA ARG A 27 16.69 -5.73 -2.40
C ARG A 27 15.82 -5.75 -1.14
N PRO A 28 15.58 -6.93 -0.54
CA PRO A 28 14.86 -7.01 0.73
C PRO A 28 15.48 -6.11 1.78
N LEU A 29 14.63 -5.47 2.60
CA LEU A 29 15.08 -4.71 3.75
C LEU A 29 15.84 -5.62 4.73
N PRO A 30 16.82 -5.09 5.48
CA PRO A 30 17.49 -5.86 6.52
C PRO A 30 16.51 -6.37 7.59
N SER A 31 16.95 -7.34 8.40
CA SER A 31 16.13 -7.88 9.48
C SER A 31 15.66 -6.78 10.43
N LEU A 32 14.35 -6.75 10.70
CA LEU A 32 13.71 -5.83 11.64
C LEU A 32 14.27 -5.95 13.06
N GLU A 33 14.93 -7.07 13.39
CA GLU A 33 15.56 -7.31 14.71
C GLU A 33 16.89 -6.56 14.89
N THR A 34 17.35 -5.81 13.88
CA THR A 34 18.55 -4.98 13.96
C THR A 34 18.17 -3.50 13.98
N ALA A 35 19.01 -2.66 14.59
CA ALA A 35 18.77 -1.22 14.61
C ALA A 35 18.72 -0.62 13.19
N GLU A 36 19.60 -1.07 12.29
CA GLU A 36 19.62 -0.65 10.89
C GLU A 36 18.35 -1.11 10.15
N GLY A 37 17.95 -2.38 10.30
CA GLY A 37 16.72 -2.87 9.69
C GLY A 37 15.49 -2.15 10.22
N PHE A 38 15.38 -1.93 11.54
CA PHE A 38 14.27 -1.17 12.12
C PHE A 38 14.16 0.25 11.53
N ALA A 39 15.29 0.95 11.35
CA ALA A 39 15.31 2.25 10.69
C ALA A 39 14.84 2.16 9.23
N ALA A 40 15.34 1.19 8.47
CA ALA A 40 14.97 0.99 7.07
C ALA A 40 13.49 0.62 6.88
N HIS A 41 12.93 -0.22 7.76
CA HIS A 41 11.49 -0.55 7.76
C HIS A 41 10.62 0.66 8.07
N ARG A 42 11.04 1.53 8.99
CA ARG A 42 10.32 2.79 9.24
C ARG A 42 10.35 3.74 8.05
N GLU A 43 11.49 3.84 7.37
CA GLU A 43 11.60 4.66 6.15
C GLU A 43 10.67 4.12 5.06
N TRP A 44 10.60 2.79 4.92
CA TRP A 44 9.67 2.14 4.01
C TRP A 44 8.19 2.40 4.37
N GLU A 45 7.82 2.27 5.64
CA GLU A 45 6.46 2.61 6.09
C GLU A 45 6.12 4.10 5.85
N ALA A 46 7.09 5.00 6.01
CA ALA A 46 6.90 6.41 5.70
C ALA A 46 6.68 6.65 4.20
N GLU A 47 7.39 5.94 3.32
CA GLU A 47 7.19 5.98 1.86
C GLU A 47 5.81 5.43 1.47
N LEU A 48 5.42 4.28 2.04
CA LEU A 48 4.08 3.71 1.86
C LEU A 48 2.99 4.69 2.31
N TYR A 49 3.17 5.33 3.46
CA TYR A 49 2.24 6.33 3.96
C TYR A 49 2.17 7.56 3.04
N ALA A 50 3.31 8.07 2.57
CA ALA A 50 3.36 9.19 1.62
C ALA A 50 2.65 8.86 0.30
N GLY A 51 2.68 7.61 -0.13
CA GLY A 51 1.92 7.10 -1.28
C GLY A 51 0.44 6.78 -1.00
N GLY A 52 0.00 6.82 0.26
CA GLY A 52 -1.37 6.47 0.67
C GLY A 52 -1.63 4.95 0.75
N TRP A 53 -0.59 4.12 0.86
CA TRP A 53 -0.67 2.66 0.82
C TRP A 53 -0.48 1.98 2.19
N SER A 54 -0.01 2.69 3.22
CA SER A 54 0.23 2.12 4.56
C SER A 54 -1.07 1.78 5.33
N ALA A 55 -2.16 2.53 5.10
CA ALA A 55 -3.45 2.35 5.80
C ALA A 55 -4.66 2.48 4.86
N LEU A 56 -4.71 1.64 3.82
CA LEU A 56 -5.67 1.79 2.70
C LEU A 56 -7.14 1.89 3.11
N SER A 57 -7.56 1.14 4.13
CA SER A 57 -8.94 1.09 4.62
C SER A 57 -9.34 2.24 5.54
N TRP A 58 -8.37 3.03 6.01
CA TRP A 58 -8.67 4.17 6.87
C TRP A 58 -9.25 5.32 6.07
N PRO A 59 -10.12 6.15 6.68
CA PRO A 59 -10.55 7.41 6.07
C PRO A 59 -9.39 8.32 5.65
N GLU A 60 -9.59 9.11 4.59
CA GLU A 60 -8.59 10.06 4.08
C GLU A 60 -8.16 11.10 5.12
N GLU A 61 -9.04 11.49 6.05
CA GLU A 61 -8.71 12.41 7.15
C GLU A 61 -7.63 11.86 8.11
N TYR A 62 -7.39 10.55 8.10
CA TYR A 62 -6.32 9.89 8.85
C TYR A 62 -5.18 9.42 7.94
N GLY A 63 -5.17 9.83 6.67
CA GLY A 63 -4.14 9.50 5.69
C GLY A 63 -4.33 8.15 4.98
N GLY A 64 -5.51 7.53 5.07
CA GLY A 64 -5.86 6.35 4.29
C GLY A 64 -6.52 6.69 2.94
N ARG A 65 -7.11 5.69 2.29
CA ARG A 65 -7.83 5.84 0.99
C ARG A 65 -9.30 5.44 1.05
N GLY A 66 -9.82 5.14 2.24
CA GLY A 66 -11.21 4.71 2.46
C GLY A 66 -11.59 3.45 1.68
N ALA A 67 -10.62 2.57 1.39
CA ALA A 67 -10.86 1.36 0.62
C ALA A 67 -11.76 0.38 1.39
N ASP A 68 -12.72 -0.21 0.69
CA ASP A 68 -13.53 -1.30 1.22
C ASP A 68 -12.76 -2.63 1.19
N LEU A 69 -13.41 -3.72 1.61
CA LEU A 69 -12.78 -5.04 1.66
C LEU A 69 -12.30 -5.53 0.28
N SER A 70 -13.01 -5.20 -0.80
CA SER A 70 -12.60 -5.59 -2.15
C SER A 70 -11.37 -4.81 -2.61
N GLY A 71 -11.34 -3.50 -2.33
CA GLY A 71 -10.17 -2.67 -2.60
C GLY A 71 -8.95 -3.09 -1.77
N TRP A 72 -9.15 -3.42 -0.48
CA TRP A 72 -8.08 -3.94 0.37
C TRP A 72 -7.55 -5.28 -0.15
N LEU A 73 -8.42 -6.24 -0.49
CA LEU A 73 -7.99 -7.53 -1.03
C LEU A 73 -7.21 -7.37 -2.34
N ALA A 74 -7.63 -6.45 -3.20
CA ALA A 74 -6.94 -6.19 -4.47
C ALA A 74 -5.53 -5.59 -4.28
N PHE A 75 -5.21 -5.01 -3.13
CA PHE A 75 -3.86 -4.54 -2.78
C PHE A 75 -2.94 -5.67 -2.26
N GLU A 76 -3.51 -6.69 -1.61
CA GLU A 76 -2.77 -7.84 -1.03
C GLU A 76 -2.41 -8.94 -2.05
N GLU A 77 -2.88 -8.82 -3.31
CA GLU A 77 -2.67 -9.76 -4.42
C GLU A 77 -1.35 -9.52 -5.20
#